data_AF-A0A0D5LW55-F1
#
_entry.id   AF-A0A0D5LW55-F1
#
_cell.length_a   1.000
_cell.length_b   1.000
_cell.length_c   1.000
_cell.angle_alpha   90.00
_cell.angle_beta   90.00
_cell.angle_gamma   90.00
#
_symmetry.space_group_name_H-M   'P 1'
#
loop_
_entity.id
_entity.type
_entity.pdbx_description
1 polymer ?
#
loop_
_entity_poly.entity_id
_entity_poly.type
_entity_poly.pdbx_seq_one_letter_code
_entity_poly.pdbx_strand_id
1 'polypeptide(L)'
;MKIGDLPAPVTASKGDWLPGTTWLGFTPTDGDLDSRNKCQSTIQRQFGDGYVIEYITETFQKPNLGFERDPQYIADREAHRERAGRLLAVHKLRTTSRDLETILGPDEYMKLQDMWAQDGKRFRWSVAFPIVQSFRIKDDRKAKEILGPEAYARLYAHSSATLRPLTDAERELISELAIEPVETKNAWIGIEDEFLMAERSQITPAVERAINQDLAALEGIEEHRLARVKRRAAWIADSFVRERRRAGSLTCDECEFDPRKVAEEFGVNARSFLDVHHKNPLDEGVRYTTIADFALLCPTCHRVEHVRLRMAKRVAST
;
A
#
# COMPACT_ATOMS: atom_id res chain seq x y z
N MET A 1 -1.13 16.75 -0.51
CA MET A 1 -0.47 16.25 -1.74
C MET A 1 -1.56 15.93 -2.76
N LYS A 2 -1.20 15.72 -4.02
CA LYS A 2 -2.11 15.26 -5.07
C LYS A 2 -1.90 13.77 -5.35
N ILE A 3 -2.82 13.13 -6.07
CA ILE A 3 -2.66 11.74 -6.52
C ILE A 3 -1.41 11.59 -7.39
N GLY A 4 -1.12 12.55 -8.27
CA GLY A 4 0.07 12.55 -9.12
C GLY A 4 1.40 12.61 -8.36
N ASP A 5 1.38 13.04 -7.10
CA ASP A 5 2.57 13.09 -6.23
C ASP A 5 2.87 11.75 -5.54
N LEU A 6 2.02 10.73 -5.74
CA LEU A 6 2.23 9.41 -5.13
C LEU A 6 3.47 8.72 -5.73
N PRO A 7 4.23 7.95 -4.92
CA PRO A 7 5.45 7.29 -5.37
C PRO A 7 5.23 6.18 -6.41
N ALA A 8 3.99 5.75 -6.60
CA ALA A 8 3.56 4.82 -7.63
C ALA A 8 2.20 5.27 -8.19
N PRO A 9 1.87 4.94 -9.44
CA PRO A 9 0.62 5.36 -10.05
C PRO A 9 -0.58 4.64 -9.44
N VAL A 10 -1.77 5.23 -9.57
CA VAL A 10 -3.04 4.52 -9.38
C VAL A 10 -3.27 3.62 -10.59
N THR A 11 -3.14 2.31 -10.39
CA THR A 11 -3.17 1.32 -11.47
C THR A 11 -4.55 0.74 -11.70
N ALA A 12 -5.40 0.74 -10.67
CA ALA A 12 -6.70 0.09 -10.73
C ALA A 12 -7.74 0.76 -9.83
N SER A 13 -9.02 0.49 -10.10
CA SER A 13 -10.13 0.91 -9.26
C SER A 13 -10.96 -0.26 -8.74
N LYS A 14 -11.49 -0.09 -7.53
CA LYS A 14 -12.49 -0.96 -6.91
C LYS A 14 -13.78 -0.17 -6.73
N GLY A 15 -14.90 -0.71 -7.24
CA GLY A 15 -16.23 -0.28 -6.82
C GLY A 15 -16.63 -1.04 -5.55
N ASP A 16 -16.98 -0.34 -4.48
CA ASP A 16 -17.48 -0.91 -3.24
C ASP A 16 -18.74 -0.19 -2.77
N TRP A 17 -19.51 -0.84 -1.91
CA TRP A 17 -20.65 -0.23 -1.24
C TRP A 17 -20.45 -0.22 0.29
N LEU A 18 -19.50 -0.98 0.83
CA LEU A 18 -19.07 -0.84 2.22
C LEU A 18 -17.98 0.23 2.29
N PRO A 19 -18.22 1.37 2.96
CA PRO A 19 -17.21 2.43 3.01
C PRO A 19 -16.22 2.21 4.15
N GLY A 20 -14.93 2.48 3.90
CA GLY A 20 -13.94 2.68 4.97
C GLY A 20 -13.52 1.42 5.72
N THR A 21 -13.40 0.30 5.01
CA THR A 21 -12.82 -0.93 5.53
C THR A 21 -11.29 -0.81 5.67
N THR A 22 -10.69 -1.74 6.41
CA THR A 22 -9.23 -1.84 6.55
C THR A 22 -8.61 -2.83 5.54
N TRP A 23 -9.43 -3.37 4.63
CA TRP A 23 -9.09 -4.38 3.63
C TRP A 23 -9.95 -4.19 2.37
N LEU A 24 -9.46 -4.63 1.21
CA LEU A 24 -10.27 -4.79 0.00
C LEU A 24 -10.52 -6.26 -0.29
N GLY A 25 -11.77 -6.67 -0.33
CA GLY A 25 -12.14 -8.08 -0.48
C GLY A 25 -12.77 -8.40 -1.81
N PHE A 26 -12.51 -9.63 -2.22
CA PHE A 26 -12.93 -10.20 -3.49
C PHE A 26 -13.52 -11.58 -3.22
N THR A 27 -14.65 -11.86 -3.86
CA THR A 27 -15.30 -13.16 -3.77
C THR A 27 -14.86 -13.97 -4.99
N PRO A 28 -14.13 -15.09 -4.81
CA PRO A 28 -13.78 -15.98 -5.91
C PRO A 28 -15.05 -16.59 -6.54
N THR A 29 -14.90 -17.27 -7.67
CA THR A 29 -16.01 -17.96 -8.33
C THR A 29 -16.59 -19.06 -7.44
N ASP A 30 -15.70 -19.81 -6.77
CA ASP A 30 -16.02 -20.91 -5.88
C ASP A 30 -15.18 -20.86 -4.60
N GLY A 31 -15.58 -21.63 -3.59
CA GLY A 31 -14.94 -21.64 -2.26
C GLY A 31 -13.63 -22.44 -2.17
N ASP A 32 -13.27 -23.16 -3.24
CA ASP A 32 -12.07 -24.00 -3.28
C ASP A 32 -10.76 -23.20 -3.39
N LEU A 33 -9.64 -23.88 -3.15
CA LEU A 33 -8.31 -23.25 -3.11
C LEU A 33 -7.85 -22.74 -4.49
N ASP A 34 -8.20 -23.43 -5.58
CA ASP A 34 -7.79 -23.05 -6.93
C ASP A 34 -8.49 -21.75 -7.37
N SER A 35 -9.78 -21.64 -7.11
CA SER A 35 -10.60 -20.45 -7.34
C SER A 35 -10.10 -19.25 -6.52
N ARG A 36 -9.72 -19.46 -5.26
CA ARG A 36 -9.08 -18.42 -4.42
C ARG A 36 -7.73 -17.98 -5.00
N ASN A 37 -6.87 -18.91 -5.41
CA ASN A 37 -5.55 -18.62 -5.98
C ASN A 37 -5.66 -17.84 -7.31
N LYS A 38 -6.59 -18.24 -8.19
CA LYS A 38 -6.86 -17.54 -9.46
C LYS A 38 -7.39 -16.14 -9.24
N CYS A 39 -8.29 -15.97 -8.26
CA CYS A 39 -8.78 -14.66 -7.85
C CYS A 39 -7.61 -13.79 -7.37
N GLN A 40 -6.82 -14.28 -6.39
CA GLN A 40 -5.66 -13.55 -5.87
C GLN A 40 -4.69 -13.13 -6.99
N SER A 41 -4.29 -14.06 -7.85
CA SER A 41 -3.35 -13.79 -8.96
C SER A 41 -3.91 -12.74 -9.94
N THR A 42 -5.22 -12.77 -10.19
CA THR A 42 -5.87 -11.76 -11.04
C THR A 42 -5.83 -10.39 -10.40
N ILE A 43 -6.17 -10.27 -9.12
CA ILE A 43 -6.14 -8.98 -8.40
C ILE A 43 -4.71 -8.45 -8.34
N GLN A 44 -3.73 -9.28 -7.97
CA GLN A 44 -2.30 -8.94 -7.94
C GLN A 44 -1.82 -8.36 -9.28
N ARG A 45 -2.17 -9.00 -10.39
CA ARG A 45 -1.80 -8.50 -11.73
C ARG A 45 -2.46 -7.16 -12.06
N GLN A 46 -3.68 -6.92 -11.58
CA GLN A 46 -4.44 -5.70 -11.88
C GLN A 46 -3.89 -4.48 -11.15
N PHE A 47 -3.55 -4.59 -9.87
CA PHE A 47 -2.96 -3.46 -9.14
C PHE A 47 -1.42 -3.40 -9.23
N GLY A 48 -0.76 -4.54 -9.48
CA GLY A 48 0.70 -4.63 -9.58
C GLY A 48 1.38 -4.03 -8.35
N ASP A 49 2.31 -3.10 -8.58
CA ASP A 49 2.95 -2.31 -7.52
C ASP A 49 2.36 -0.89 -7.40
N GLY A 50 1.16 -0.67 -7.93
CA GLY A 50 0.45 0.61 -7.87
C GLY A 50 -0.43 0.78 -6.64
N TYR A 51 -1.26 1.83 -6.70
CA TYR A 51 -2.35 2.10 -5.78
C TYR A 51 -3.71 1.73 -6.40
N VAL A 52 -4.69 1.47 -5.53
CA VAL A 52 -6.08 1.20 -5.93
C VAL A 52 -6.98 2.35 -5.48
N ILE A 53 -7.73 2.96 -6.40
CA ILE A 53 -8.72 3.99 -6.08
C ILE A 53 -10.09 3.37 -5.78
N GLU A 54 -10.65 3.73 -4.63
CA GLU A 54 -11.93 3.25 -4.15
C GLU A 54 -13.06 4.18 -4.61
N TYR A 55 -14.03 3.60 -5.31
CA TYR A 55 -15.28 4.24 -5.70
C TYR A 55 -16.44 3.66 -4.90
N ILE A 56 -17.26 4.52 -4.29
CA ILE A 56 -18.49 4.08 -3.63
C ILE A 56 -19.62 4.04 -4.64
N THR A 57 -20.25 2.89 -4.82
CA THR A 57 -21.34 2.71 -5.78
C THR A 57 -22.55 3.57 -5.43
N GLU A 58 -23.45 3.80 -6.40
CA GLU A 58 -24.66 4.58 -6.13
C GLU A 58 -25.69 3.79 -5.29
N THR A 59 -25.64 2.46 -5.35
CA THR A 59 -26.58 1.56 -4.70
C THR A 59 -25.95 0.82 -3.54
N PHE A 60 -26.62 0.78 -2.40
CA PHE A 60 -26.21 -0.04 -1.24
C PHE A 60 -26.87 -1.42 -1.30
N GLN A 61 -26.11 -2.48 -1.01
CA GLN A 61 -26.65 -3.83 -1.02
C GLN A 61 -27.66 -4.04 0.11
N LYS A 62 -28.72 -4.83 -0.13
CA LYS A 62 -29.63 -5.29 0.93
C LYS A 62 -28.99 -6.46 1.68
N PRO A 63 -29.13 -6.52 3.01
CA PRO A 63 -28.59 -7.61 3.79
C PRO A 63 -29.52 -8.83 3.68
N ASN A 64 -29.05 -9.97 4.15
CA ASN A 64 -29.87 -11.16 4.30
C ASN A 64 -30.99 -10.95 5.34
N LEU A 65 -32.02 -11.78 5.26
CA LEU A 65 -33.18 -11.74 6.14
C LEU A 65 -32.75 -11.79 7.62
N GLY A 66 -33.29 -10.88 8.44
CA GLY A 66 -32.99 -10.79 9.87
C GLY A 66 -31.98 -9.71 10.24
N PHE A 67 -31.26 -9.15 9.25
CA PHE A 67 -30.27 -8.10 9.46
C PHE A 67 -30.75 -6.70 9.07
N GLU A 68 -32.01 -6.53 8.66
CA GLU A 68 -32.54 -5.23 8.19
C GLU A 68 -32.55 -4.15 9.27
N ARG A 69 -32.52 -4.57 10.55
CA ARG A 69 -32.45 -3.71 11.73
C ARG A 69 -31.12 -3.84 12.49
N ASP A 70 -30.14 -4.54 11.92
CA ASP A 70 -28.83 -4.63 12.56
C ASP A 70 -28.22 -3.21 12.68
N PRO A 71 -27.72 -2.81 13.86
CA PRO A 71 -27.17 -1.48 14.06
C PRO A 71 -26.01 -1.14 13.11
N GLN A 72 -25.17 -2.12 12.78
CA GLN A 72 -24.04 -1.94 11.85
C GLN A 72 -24.56 -1.70 10.44
N TYR A 73 -25.54 -2.49 9.99
CA TYR A 73 -26.16 -2.32 8.68
C TYR A 73 -26.78 -0.93 8.51
N ILE A 74 -27.47 -0.43 9.54
CA ILE A 74 -28.08 0.90 9.51
C ILE A 74 -27.00 1.99 9.40
N ALA A 75 -25.96 1.91 10.23
CA ALA A 75 -24.85 2.84 10.23
C ALA A 75 -24.11 2.87 8.88
N ASP A 76 -23.79 1.70 8.32
CA ASP A 76 -23.10 1.59 7.03
C ASP A 76 -23.95 2.15 5.89
N ARG A 77 -25.26 1.88 5.91
CA ARG A 77 -26.19 2.42 4.92
C ARG A 77 -26.29 3.94 4.98
N GLU A 78 -26.29 4.51 6.18
CA GLU A 78 -26.31 5.97 6.38
C GLU A 78 -25.00 6.60 5.89
N ALA A 79 -23.85 6.06 6.29
CA ALA A 79 -22.54 6.49 5.81
C ALA A 79 -22.41 6.36 4.28
N HIS A 80 -22.98 5.31 3.69
CA HIS A 80 -23.02 5.14 2.24
C HIS A 80 -23.79 6.26 1.54
N ARG A 81 -24.92 6.72 2.08
CA ARG A 81 -25.73 7.80 1.44
C ARG A 81 -24.93 9.08 1.23
N GLU A 82 -24.05 9.41 2.18
CA GLU A 82 -23.19 10.59 2.10
C GLU A 82 -22.14 10.45 1.01
N ARG A 83 -21.67 9.23 0.73
CA ARG A 83 -20.49 8.93 -0.11
C ARG A 83 -20.83 8.35 -1.48
N ALA A 84 -22.06 7.87 -1.68
CA ALA A 84 -22.53 7.20 -2.89
C ALA A 84 -22.14 7.95 -4.16
N GLY A 85 -21.59 7.24 -5.15
CA GLY A 85 -21.17 7.80 -6.43
C GLY A 85 -19.88 8.64 -6.39
N ARG A 86 -19.05 8.55 -5.34
CA ARG A 86 -17.81 9.34 -5.19
C ARG A 86 -16.57 8.47 -5.11
N LEU A 87 -15.42 9.06 -5.42
CA LEU A 87 -14.11 8.49 -5.16
C LEU A 87 -13.74 8.81 -3.71
N LEU A 88 -13.56 7.78 -2.88
CA LEU A 88 -13.41 7.95 -1.43
C LEU A 88 -11.95 8.09 -1.03
N ALA A 89 -11.11 7.18 -1.52
CA ALA A 89 -9.74 7.04 -1.07
C ALA A 89 -8.87 6.34 -2.12
N VAL A 90 -7.55 6.48 -1.95
CA VAL A 90 -6.53 5.76 -2.69
C VAL A 90 -5.76 4.88 -1.71
N HIS A 91 -5.68 3.59 -2.01
CA HIS A 91 -5.14 2.58 -1.08
C HIS A 91 -3.92 1.88 -1.66
N LYS A 92 -2.92 1.65 -0.82
CA LYS A 92 -1.89 0.64 -1.05
C LYS A 92 -2.31 -0.66 -0.40
N LEU A 93 -2.29 -1.73 -1.17
CA LEU A 93 -2.61 -3.07 -0.69
C LEU A 93 -1.33 -3.85 -0.38
N ARG A 94 -1.41 -4.81 0.55
CA ARG A 94 -0.43 -5.90 0.60
C ARG A 94 -0.43 -6.65 -0.72
N THR A 95 0.72 -7.18 -1.11
CA THR A 95 0.83 -7.99 -2.32
C THR A 95 0.08 -9.31 -2.19
N THR A 96 0.05 -9.93 -1.01
CA THR A 96 -0.64 -11.20 -0.78
C THR A 96 -1.98 -10.98 -0.08
N SER A 97 -2.99 -11.75 -0.49
CA SER A 97 -4.25 -11.79 0.23
C SER A 97 -4.10 -12.58 1.53
N ARG A 98 -5.02 -12.37 2.46
CA ARG A 98 -5.17 -13.13 3.69
C ARG A 98 -6.60 -13.63 3.80
N ASP A 99 -6.80 -14.67 4.60
CA ASP A 99 -8.13 -15.06 4.99
C ASP A 99 -8.76 -13.93 5.81
N LEU A 100 -9.95 -13.49 5.41
CA LEU A 100 -10.64 -12.38 6.05
C LEU A 100 -10.94 -12.68 7.53
N GLU A 101 -11.15 -13.94 7.87
CA GLU A 101 -11.34 -14.37 9.26
C GLU A 101 -10.12 -14.05 10.13
N THR A 102 -8.91 -14.11 9.58
CA THR A 102 -7.69 -13.75 10.32
C THR A 102 -7.52 -12.24 10.50
N ILE A 103 -8.22 -11.43 9.70
CA ILE A 103 -8.19 -9.96 9.78
C ILE A 103 -9.24 -9.47 10.78
N LEU A 104 -10.46 -10.02 10.73
CA LEU A 104 -11.61 -9.57 11.54
C LEU A 104 -11.80 -10.37 12.84
N GLY A 105 -11.30 -11.60 12.87
CA GLY A 105 -11.66 -12.59 13.89
C GLY A 105 -12.90 -13.41 13.50
N PRO A 106 -13.10 -14.58 14.13
CA PRO A 106 -14.13 -15.55 13.77
C PRO A 106 -15.55 -15.01 13.90
N ASP A 107 -15.86 -14.31 14.99
CA ASP A 107 -17.23 -13.83 15.26
C ASP A 107 -17.67 -12.75 14.26
N GLU A 108 -16.79 -11.77 14.01
CA GLU A 108 -17.08 -10.69 13.05
C GLU A 108 -17.15 -11.23 11.62
N TYR A 109 -16.24 -12.14 11.25
CA TYR A 109 -16.28 -12.81 9.95
C TYR A 109 -17.57 -13.60 9.75
N MET A 110 -17.98 -14.38 10.75
CA MET A 110 -19.22 -15.16 10.67
C MET A 110 -20.45 -14.27 10.56
N LYS A 111 -20.55 -13.20 11.37
CA LYS A 111 -21.62 -12.21 11.25
C LYS A 111 -21.67 -11.59 9.86
N LEU A 112 -20.51 -11.26 9.30
CA LEU A 112 -20.39 -10.69 7.96
C LEU A 112 -20.82 -11.69 6.87
N GLN A 113 -20.48 -12.98 7.01
CA GLN A 113 -20.99 -14.02 6.11
C GLN A 113 -22.51 -14.17 6.26
N ASP A 114 -23.04 -14.21 7.48
CA ASP A 114 -24.49 -14.34 7.72
C ASP A 114 -25.26 -13.18 7.10
N MET A 115 -24.73 -11.96 7.16
CA MET A 115 -25.38 -10.75 6.66
C MET A 115 -25.32 -10.64 5.13
N TRP A 116 -24.23 -11.08 4.48
CA TRP A 116 -23.95 -10.70 3.08
C TRP A 116 -23.67 -11.85 2.11
N ALA A 117 -23.33 -13.05 2.61
CA ALA A 117 -23.09 -14.20 1.76
C ALA A 117 -24.42 -14.68 1.17
N GLN A 118 -24.43 -14.95 -0.13
CA GLN A 118 -25.57 -15.60 -0.78
C GLN A 118 -25.53 -17.10 -0.52
N ASP A 119 -26.66 -17.79 -0.71
CA ASP A 119 -26.75 -19.24 -0.58
C ASP A 119 -25.67 -19.95 -1.42
N GLY A 120 -24.99 -20.91 -0.80
CA GLY A 120 -23.86 -21.63 -1.40
C GLY A 120 -22.57 -20.81 -1.56
N LYS A 121 -22.56 -19.53 -1.14
CA LYS A 121 -21.40 -18.61 -1.27
C LYS A 121 -20.88 -18.11 0.08
N ARG A 122 -20.86 -18.96 1.12
CA ARG A 122 -20.23 -18.69 2.43
C ARG A 122 -18.69 -18.69 2.37
N PHE A 123 -18.17 -17.96 1.41
CA PHE A 123 -16.77 -17.65 1.18
C PHE A 123 -16.66 -16.23 0.62
N ARG A 124 -17.66 -15.38 0.90
CA ARG A 124 -17.71 -14.01 0.41
C ARG A 124 -16.51 -13.25 0.95
N TRP A 125 -15.78 -12.57 0.07
CA TRP A 125 -14.54 -11.86 0.43
C TRP A 125 -13.43 -12.74 1.04
N SER A 126 -13.45 -14.05 0.78
CA SER A 126 -12.39 -14.98 1.22
C SER A 126 -11.00 -14.71 0.60
N VAL A 127 -10.92 -13.83 -0.39
CA VAL A 127 -9.66 -13.25 -0.88
C VAL A 127 -9.65 -11.77 -0.50
N ALA A 128 -9.06 -11.45 0.65
CA ALA A 128 -8.99 -10.10 1.18
C ALA A 128 -7.55 -9.58 1.21
N PHE A 129 -7.33 -8.40 0.65
CA PHE A 129 -6.03 -7.74 0.67
C PHE A 129 -6.03 -6.66 1.76
N PRO A 130 -5.21 -6.78 2.81
CA PRO A 130 -5.08 -5.72 3.82
C PRO A 130 -4.63 -4.41 3.18
N ILE A 131 -5.27 -3.31 3.57
CA ILE A 131 -4.82 -1.96 3.22
C ILE A 131 -3.67 -1.62 4.17
N VAL A 132 -2.52 -1.22 3.63
CA VAL A 132 -1.32 -0.87 4.40
C VAL A 132 -1.01 0.62 4.41
N GLN A 133 -1.56 1.33 3.44
CA GLN A 133 -1.49 2.78 3.36
C GLN A 133 -2.79 3.26 2.72
N SER A 134 -3.33 4.36 3.22
CA SER A 134 -4.55 4.94 2.68
C SER A 134 -4.44 6.45 2.65
N PHE A 135 -4.99 7.04 1.59
CA PHE A 135 -5.12 8.47 1.43
C PHE A 135 -6.57 8.82 1.13
N ARG A 136 -7.16 9.68 1.95
CA ARG A 136 -8.52 10.21 1.73
C ARG A 136 -8.49 11.23 0.60
N ILE A 137 -9.42 11.12 -0.34
CA ILE A 137 -9.62 12.10 -1.41
C ILE A 137 -10.45 13.27 -0.86
N LYS A 138 -9.96 14.49 -1.07
CA LYS A 138 -10.61 15.76 -0.66
C LYS A 138 -11.37 16.38 -1.83
N ASP A 139 -12.31 15.63 -2.38
CA ASP A 139 -13.17 16.10 -3.46
C ASP A 139 -14.58 15.54 -3.28
N ASP A 140 -15.56 16.45 -3.17
CA ASP A 140 -16.96 16.09 -2.92
C ASP A 140 -17.76 15.87 -4.20
N ARG A 141 -17.17 16.10 -5.38
CA ARG A 141 -17.83 15.86 -6.67
C ARG A 141 -18.10 14.37 -6.87
N LYS A 142 -19.11 14.04 -7.68
CA LYS A 142 -19.35 12.65 -8.08
C LYS A 142 -18.23 12.19 -9.01
N ALA A 143 -17.94 10.89 -8.97
CA ALA A 143 -16.94 10.28 -9.86
C ALA A 143 -17.26 10.53 -11.34
N LYS A 144 -18.54 10.61 -11.71
CA LYS A 144 -18.98 10.93 -13.08
C LYS A 144 -18.60 12.34 -13.53
N GLU A 145 -18.55 13.30 -12.60
CA GLU A 145 -18.13 14.68 -12.90
C GLU A 145 -16.60 14.77 -13.05
N ILE A 146 -15.87 14.01 -12.25
CA ILE A 146 -14.40 13.95 -12.29
C ILE A 146 -13.91 13.22 -13.55
N LEU A 147 -14.47 12.05 -13.84
CA LEU A 147 -14.01 11.18 -14.92
C LEU A 147 -14.67 11.48 -16.27
N GLY A 148 -15.76 12.23 -16.28
CA GLY A 148 -16.60 12.38 -17.45
C GLY A 148 -17.38 11.09 -17.80
N PRO A 149 -18.28 11.15 -18.79
CA PRO A 149 -19.24 10.09 -19.07
C PRO A 149 -18.60 8.80 -19.60
N GLU A 150 -17.55 8.90 -20.43
CA GLU A 150 -16.91 7.75 -21.08
C GLU A 150 -16.13 6.90 -20.08
N ALA A 151 -15.18 7.50 -19.36
CA ALA A 151 -14.39 6.79 -18.36
C ALA A 151 -15.26 6.30 -17.20
N TYR A 152 -16.23 7.09 -16.74
CA TYR A 152 -17.19 6.63 -15.72
C TYR A 152 -17.99 5.42 -16.19
N ALA A 153 -18.49 5.41 -17.43
CA ALA A 153 -19.27 4.27 -17.93
C ALA A 153 -18.40 3.01 -17.99
N ARG A 154 -17.19 3.11 -18.54
CA ARG A 154 -16.24 1.98 -18.61
C ARG A 154 -15.87 1.45 -17.22
N LEU A 155 -15.62 2.36 -16.28
CA LEU A 155 -15.15 2.03 -14.95
C LEU A 155 -16.26 1.64 -13.97
N TYR A 156 -17.50 2.09 -14.13
CA TYR A 156 -18.51 1.97 -13.07
C TYR A 156 -19.96 1.70 -13.52
N ALA A 157 -20.27 1.64 -14.83
CA ALA A 157 -21.65 1.38 -15.28
C ALA A 157 -22.18 0.00 -14.83
N HIS A 158 -21.29 -0.96 -14.58
CA HIS A 158 -21.64 -2.30 -14.11
C HIS A 158 -20.81 -2.66 -12.88
N SER A 159 -21.30 -3.56 -12.04
CA SER A 159 -20.48 -4.13 -10.97
C SER A 159 -19.33 -4.97 -11.54
N SER A 160 -18.27 -5.16 -10.75
CA SER A 160 -17.14 -6.01 -11.09
C SER A 160 -16.79 -6.89 -9.90
N ALA A 161 -16.47 -8.16 -10.17
CA ALA A 161 -15.96 -9.08 -9.15
C ALA A 161 -14.47 -8.87 -8.85
N THR A 162 -13.74 -8.19 -9.74
CA THR A 162 -12.31 -7.90 -9.65
C THR A 162 -12.03 -6.39 -9.78
N LEU A 163 -10.77 -5.99 -9.71
CA LEU A 163 -10.40 -4.60 -9.96
C LEU A 163 -10.54 -4.24 -11.44
N ARG A 164 -10.72 -2.95 -11.73
CA ARG A 164 -10.67 -2.41 -13.09
C ARG A 164 -9.37 -1.64 -13.30
N PRO A 165 -8.44 -2.13 -14.13
CA PRO A 165 -7.23 -1.38 -14.48
C PRO A 165 -7.58 -0.03 -15.12
N LEU A 166 -6.84 1.00 -14.72
CA LEU A 166 -6.91 2.34 -15.30
C LEU A 166 -6.00 2.43 -16.53
N THR A 167 -6.45 3.16 -17.54
CA THR A 167 -5.61 3.62 -18.65
C THR A 167 -4.81 4.86 -18.23
N ASP A 168 -3.82 5.26 -19.04
CA ASP A 168 -3.08 6.51 -18.80
C ASP A 168 -4.00 7.74 -18.83
N ALA A 169 -4.94 7.78 -19.78
CA ALA A 169 -5.90 8.86 -19.89
C ALA A 169 -6.77 9.00 -18.62
N GLU A 170 -7.17 7.88 -18.01
CA GLU A 170 -7.96 7.91 -16.77
C GLU A 170 -7.14 8.25 -15.54
N ARG A 171 -5.86 7.86 -15.51
CA ARG A 171 -4.92 8.32 -14.48
C ARG A 171 -4.77 9.84 -14.50
N GLU A 172 -4.71 10.42 -15.69
CA GLU A 172 -4.60 11.87 -15.85
C GLU A 172 -5.85 12.60 -15.33
N LEU A 173 -7.04 12.04 -15.50
CA LEU A 173 -8.29 12.63 -14.99
C LEU A 173 -8.33 12.75 -13.46
N ILE A 174 -7.56 11.93 -12.74
CA ILE A 174 -7.53 11.90 -11.27
C ILE A 174 -6.23 12.45 -10.69
N SER A 175 -5.21 12.74 -11.50
CA SER A 175 -3.85 13.09 -11.06
C SER A 175 -3.85 14.31 -10.13
N GLU A 176 -4.70 15.29 -10.43
CA GLU A 176 -4.79 16.56 -9.72
C GLU A 176 -5.67 16.53 -8.46
N LEU A 177 -6.33 15.42 -8.15
CA LEU A 177 -7.17 15.31 -6.96
C LEU A 177 -6.33 15.44 -5.68
N ALA A 178 -6.76 16.32 -4.80
CA ALA A 178 -6.11 16.52 -3.51
C ALA A 178 -6.37 15.32 -2.59
N ILE A 179 -5.31 14.84 -1.94
CA ILE A 179 -5.37 13.72 -1.01
C ILE A 179 -4.61 14.04 0.29
N GLU A 180 -5.01 13.37 1.36
CA GLU A 180 -4.30 13.39 2.64
C GLU A 180 -4.13 11.97 3.20
N PRO A 181 -3.00 11.65 3.84
CA PRO A 181 -2.80 10.36 4.48
C PRO A 181 -3.80 10.18 5.62
N VAL A 182 -4.30 8.95 5.77
CA VAL A 182 -5.14 8.55 6.90
C VAL A 182 -4.54 7.35 7.62
N GLU A 183 -4.73 7.29 8.93
CA GLU A 183 -4.24 6.19 9.74
C GLU A 183 -4.84 4.86 9.27
N THR A 184 -3.99 3.87 9.02
CA THR A 184 -4.40 2.58 8.50
C THR A 184 -4.28 1.53 9.59
N LYS A 185 -5.43 1.10 10.15
CA LYS A 185 -5.46 0.14 11.26
C LYS A 185 -4.82 -1.21 10.94
N ASN A 186 -4.71 -1.61 9.67
CA ASN A 186 -4.10 -2.88 9.26
C ASN A 186 -2.62 -2.77 8.88
N ALA A 187 -1.98 -1.60 9.08
CA ALA A 187 -0.54 -1.46 8.82
C ALA A 187 0.30 -2.48 9.62
N TRP A 188 -0.11 -2.83 10.85
CA TRP A 188 0.58 -3.83 11.69
C TRP A 188 0.56 -5.24 11.08
N ILE A 189 -0.54 -5.63 10.43
CA ILE A 189 -0.69 -6.93 9.75
C ILE A 189 0.39 -7.07 8.67
N GLY A 190 0.60 -6.03 7.88
CA GLY A 190 1.64 -6.00 6.86
C GLY A 190 3.05 -6.10 7.45
N ILE A 191 3.29 -5.37 8.54
CA ILE A 191 4.58 -5.30 9.23
C ILE A 191 4.94 -6.64 9.87
N GLU A 192 3.99 -7.37 10.47
CA GLU A 192 4.26 -8.66 11.12
C GLU A 192 4.67 -9.76 10.14
N ASP A 193 4.02 -9.87 8.98
CA ASP A 193 4.44 -10.80 7.94
C ASP A 193 5.87 -10.49 7.47
N GLU A 194 6.17 -9.21 7.30
CA GLU A 194 7.49 -8.78 6.85
C GLU A 194 8.55 -9.02 7.90
N PHE A 195 8.22 -8.96 9.18
CA PHE A 195 9.15 -9.41 10.22
C PHE A 195 9.54 -10.87 10.03
N LEU A 196 8.56 -11.76 9.84
CA LEU A 196 8.83 -13.18 9.61
C LEU A 196 9.64 -13.42 8.31
N MET A 197 9.33 -12.69 7.24
CA MET A 197 10.07 -12.78 5.99
C MET A 197 11.51 -12.24 6.12
N ALA A 198 11.69 -11.11 6.81
CA ALA A 198 12.99 -10.47 7.02
C ALA A 198 13.90 -11.29 7.95
N GLU A 199 13.34 -11.94 8.97
CA GLU A 199 14.05 -12.88 9.84
C GLU A 199 14.61 -14.07 9.04
N ARG A 200 13.85 -14.58 8.06
CA ARG A 200 14.25 -15.71 7.21
C ARG A 200 15.14 -15.32 6.03
N SER A 201 15.26 -14.03 5.73
CA SER A 201 15.98 -13.54 4.56
C SER A 201 17.46 -13.33 4.83
N GLN A 202 18.29 -13.62 3.82
CA GLN A 202 19.69 -13.20 3.81
C GLN A 202 19.79 -11.76 3.32
N ILE A 203 20.29 -10.87 4.18
CA ILE A 203 20.47 -9.45 3.92
C ILE A 203 21.96 -9.17 3.74
N THR A 204 22.32 -8.32 2.78
CA THR A 204 23.72 -7.92 2.60
C THR A 204 24.21 -7.15 3.83
N PRO A 205 25.34 -7.55 4.49
CA PRO A 205 25.81 -6.90 5.71
C PRO A 205 26.07 -5.39 5.57
N ALA A 206 26.45 -4.94 4.38
CA ALA A 206 26.63 -3.51 4.10
C ALA A 206 25.31 -2.73 4.14
N VAL A 207 24.22 -3.29 3.59
CA VAL A 207 22.89 -2.68 3.62
C VAL A 207 22.36 -2.65 5.06
N GLU A 208 22.51 -3.76 5.79
CA GLU A 208 22.09 -3.83 7.20
C GLU A 208 22.80 -2.79 8.08
N ARG A 209 24.11 -2.58 7.89
CA ARG A 209 24.84 -1.52 8.60
C ARG A 209 24.36 -0.12 8.26
N ALA A 210 24.11 0.17 6.98
CA ALA A 210 23.61 1.48 6.55
C ALA A 210 22.25 1.78 7.20
N ILE A 211 21.30 0.85 7.13
CA ILE A 211 19.98 1.03 7.74
C ILE A 211 20.06 1.14 9.26
N ASN A 212 20.91 0.36 9.91
CA ASN A 212 21.09 0.49 11.36
C ASN A 212 21.66 1.85 11.78
N GLN A 213 22.49 2.48 10.94
CA GLN A 213 22.99 3.83 11.17
C GLN A 213 21.88 4.88 11.00
N ASP A 214 21.04 4.74 9.97
CA ASP A 214 19.89 5.64 9.74
C ASP A 214 18.87 5.56 10.88
N LEU A 215 18.62 4.35 11.38
CA LEU A 215 17.65 4.07 12.44
C LEU A 215 18.26 4.16 13.85
N ALA A 216 19.48 4.68 14.00
CA ALA A 216 20.13 4.81 15.30
C ALA A 216 19.38 5.75 16.27
N ALA A 217 18.54 6.65 15.73
CA ALA A 217 17.80 7.65 16.49
C ALA A 217 16.38 7.21 16.92
N LEU A 218 15.99 5.95 16.66
CA LEU A 218 14.71 5.40 17.14
C LEU A 218 14.80 5.15 18.64
N GLU A 219 14.22 6.05 19.43
CA GLU A 219 14.13 5.96 20.89
C GLU A 219 12.71 5.55 21.32
N GLY A 220 12.56 4.96 22.52
CA GLY A 220 11.24 4.67 23.10
C GLY A 220 10.53 3.40 22.60
N ILE A 221 11.19 2.58 21.76
CA ILE A 221 10.68 1.29 21.31
C ILE A 221 11.31 0.16 22.16
N GLU A 222 10.51 -0.83 22.56
CA GLU A 222 11.01 -2.05 23.22
C GLU A 222 12.12 -2.71 22.39
N GLU A 223 13.21 -3.13 23.04
CA GLU A 223 14.43 -3.60 22.38
C GLU A 223 14.18 -4.74 21.35
N HIS A 224 13.33 -5.71 21.72
CA HIS A 224 12.96 -6.81 20.83
C HIS A 224 12.19 -6.33 19.59
N ARG A 225 11.27 -5.36 19.78
CA ARG A 225 10.54 -4.74 18.67
C ARG A 225 11.46 -3.91 17.79
N LEU A 226 12.40 -3.18 18.37
CA LEU A 226 13.38 -2.37 17.63
C LEU A 226 14.26 -3.22 16.71
N ALA A 227 14.71 -4.40 17.18
CA ALA A 227 15.47 -5.34 16.37
C ALA A 227 14.68 -5.82 15.14
N ARG A 228 13.40 -6.19 15.32
CA ARG A 228 12.52 -6.63 14.22
C ARG A 228 12.27 -5.50 13.20
N VAL A 229 12.03 -4.28 13.69
CA VAL A 229 11.87 -3.06 12.88
C VAL A 229 13.10 -2.80 12.02
N LYS A 230 14.30 -2.79 12.63
CA LYS A 230 15.57 -2.59 11.91
C LYS A 230 15.81 -3.69 10.87
N ARG A 231 15.55 -4.96 11.23
CA ARG A 231 15.72 -6.10 10.33
C ARG A 231 14.81 -6.00 9.10
N ARG A 232 13.54 -5.63 9.31
CA ARG A 232 12.58 -5.40 8.21
C ARG A 232 13.02 -4.26 7.30
N ALA A 233 13.40 -3.11 7.85
CA ALA A 233 13.87 -1.98 7.05
C ALA A 233 15.10 -2.37 6.21
N ALA A 234 16.05 -3.11 6.80
CA ALA A 234 17.22 -3.62 6.09
C ALA A 234 16.85 -4.61 4.96
N TRP A 235 15.82 -5.42 5.15
CA TRP A 235 15.33 -6.37 4.14
C TRP A 235 14.67 -5.66 2.96
N ILE A 236 13.87 -4.62 3.22
CA ILE A 236 13.26 -3.79 2.17
C ILE A 236 14.35 -3.01 1.42
N ALA A 237 15.31 -2.44 2.13
CA ALA A 237 16.48 -1.76 1.54
C ALA A 237 17.31 -2.69 0.64
N ASP A 238 17.52 -3.95 1.05
CA ASP A 238 18.25 -4.93 0.23
C ASP A 238 17.44 -5.31 -1.02
N SER A 239 16.11 -5.40 -0.90
CA SER A 239 15.20 -5.61 -2.03
C SER A 239 15.26 -4.44 -3.02
N PHE A 240 15.21 -3.19 -2.54
CA PHE A 240 15.41 -1.98 -3.33
C PHE A 240 16.74 -2.02 -4.11
N VAL A 241 17.85 -2.37 -3.44
CA VAL A 241 19.16 -2.49 -4.11
C VAL A 241 19.16 -3.58 -5.19
N ARG A 242 18.55 -4.74 -4.91
CA ARG A 242 18.45 -5.83 -5.90
C ARG A 242 17.65 -5.41 -7.12
N GLU A 243 16.58 -4.65 -6.93
CA GLU A 243 15.77 -4.11 -8.03
C GLU A 243 16.58 -3.14 -8.89
N ARG A 244 17.25 -2.15 -8.26
CA ARG A 244 18.15 -1.21 -8.97
C ARG A 244 19.26 -1.91 -9.73
N ARG A 245 19.83 -2.97 -9.15
CA ARG A 245 20.83 -3.82 -9.83
C ARG A 245 20.27 -4.48 -11.07
N ARG A 246 19.09 -5.12 -10.97
CA ARG A 246 18.43 -5.79 -12.10
C ARG A 246 18.03 -4.81 -13.20
N ALA A 247 17.59 -3.61 -12.83
CA ALA A 247 17.23 -2.55 -13.76
C ALA A 247 18.45 -1.83 -14.38
N GLY A 248 19.67 -2.12 -13.91
CA GLY A 248 20.89 -1.43 -14.38
C GLY A 248 20.99 0.03 -13.95
N SER A 249 20.24 0.45 -12.92
CA SER A 249 20.11 1.84 -12.47
C SER A 249 20.93 2.13 -11.20
N LEU A 250 22.17 1.64 -11.14
CA LEU A 250 23.09 1.89 -10.02
C LEU A 250 23.75 3.28 -10.11
N THR A 251 22.97 4.34 -9.98
CA THR A 251 23.42 5.73 -9.97
C THR A 251 22.97 6.43 -8.69
N CYS A 252 23.62 7.54 -8.34
CA CYS A 252 23.16 8.41 -7.26
C CYS A 252 21.84 9.08 -7.64
N ASP A 253 20.83 9.00 -6.77
CA ASP A 253 19.51 9.59 -6.99
C ASP A 253 19.48 11.13 -6.88
N GLU A 254 20.53 11.73 -6.28
CA GLU A 254 20.62 13.19 -6.09
C GLU A 254 21.52 13.86 -7.15
N CYS A 255 22.71 13.31 -7.40
CA CYS A 255 23.72 13.94 -8.27
C CYS A 255 24.05 13.14 -9.54
N GLU A 256 23.31 12.06 -9.81
CA GLU A 256 23.46 11.20 -10.99
C GLU A 256 24.83 10.54 -11.14
N PHE A 257 25.68 10.58 -10.10
CA PHE A 257 26.98 9.92 -10.11
C PHE A 257 26.85 8.43 -10.48
N ASP A 258 27.55 8.05 -11.56
CA ASP A 258 27.65 6.69 -12.06
C ASP A 258 28.99 6.06 -11.66
N PRO A 259 28.99 5.06 -10.76
CA PRO A 259 30.21 4.45 -10.27
C PRO A 259 30.84 3.44 -11.24
N ARG A 260 30.22 3.10 -12.38
CA ARG A 260 30.71 2.02 -13.27
C ARG A 260 32.16 2.21 -13.72
N LYS A 261 32.51 3.40 -14.21
CA LYS A 261 33.88 3.70 -14.69
C LYS A 261 34.91 3.59 -13.58
N VAL A 262 34.59 4.13 -12.40
CA VAL A 262 35.47 4.08 -11.22
C VAL A 262 35.62 2.63 -10.75
N ALA A 263 34.53 1.88 -10.74
CA ALA A 263 34.53 0.49 -10.32
C ALA A 263 35.32 -0.42 -11.26
N GLU A 264 35.24 -0.18 -12.57
CA GLU A 264 36.07 -0.85 -13.58
C GLU A 264 37.56 -0.58 -13.36
N GLU A 265 37.94 0.68 -13.09
CA GLU A 265 39.33 1.07 -12.81
C GLU A 265 39.92 0.31 -11.61
N PHE A 266 39.14 0.13 -10.55
CA PHE A 266 39.59 -0.54 -9.33
C PHE A 266 39.27 -2.04 -9.27
N GLY A 267 38.60 -2.60 -10.29
CA GLY A 267 38.18 -4.00 -10.29
C GLY A 267 37.22 -4.37 -9.15
N VAL A 268 36.41 -3.42 -8.69
CA VAL A 268 35.45 -3.61 -7.59
C VAL A 268 34.00 -3.54 -8.08
N ASN A 269 33.06 -3.93 -7.23
CA ASN A 269 31.64 -3.81 -7.57
C ASN A 269 31.19 -2.34 -7.57
N ALA A 270 30.52 -1.89 -8.64
CA ALA A 270 29.97 -0.54 -8.77
C ALA A 270 29.06 -0.13 -7.61
N ARG A 271 28.30 -1.08 -7.04
CA ARG A 271 27.44 -0.83 -5.87
C ARG A 271 28.24 -0.41 -4.63
N SER A 272 29.53 -0.74 -4.52
CA SER A 272 30.36 -0.40 -3.34
C SER A 272 30.60 1.11 -3.17
N PHE A 273 30.32 1.91 -4.20
CA PHE A 273 30.46 3.38 -4.17
C PHE A 273 29.17 4.12 -3.84
N LEU A 274 28.09 3.41 -3.52
CA LEU A 274 26.79 3.99 -3.21
C LEU A 274 26.35 3.50 -1.83
N ASP A 275 25.58 4.30 -1.13
CA ASP A 275 24.93 3.98 0.14
C ASP A 275 23.42 3.95 -0.07
N VAL A 276 22.73 3.07 0.67
CA VAL A 276 21.27 3.15 0.75
C VAL A 276 20.93 4.08 1.89
N HIS A 277 20.12 5.07 1.59
CA HIS A 277 19.64 6.06 2.53
C HIS A 277 18.14 5.86 2.78
N HIS A 278 17.75 5.81 4.04
CA HIS A 278 16.35 5.79 4.47
C HIS A 278 15.82 7.22 4.63
N LYS A 279 14.85 7.61 3.79
CA LYS A 279 14.38 9.01 3.68
C LYS A 279 13.68 9.53 4.94
N ASN A 280 12.81 8.71 5.56
CA ASN A 280 12.12 9.08 6.81
C ASN A 280 12.34 8.01 7.89
N PRO A 281 13.51 8.01 8.56
CA PRO A 281 13.90 6.96 9.51
C PRO A 281 13.17 7.05 10.85
N LEU A 282 12.63 8.22 11.22
CA LEU A 282 11.99 8.45 12.52
C LEU A 282 10.59 7.81 12.65
N ASP A 283 9.90 7.65 11.53
CA ASP A 283 8.55 7.04 11.51
C ASP A 283 8.60 5.52 11.27
N GLU A 284 9.80 4.93 11.23
CA GLU A 284 9.98 3.51 10.93
C GLU A 284 9.38 2.63 12.04
N GLY A 285 8.56 1.66 11.64
CA GLY A 285 7.80 0.81 12.57
C GLY A 285 6.50 1.44 13.10
N VAL A 286 6.22 2.71 12.77
CA VAL A 286 4.91 3.38 12.98
C VAL A 286 4.16 3.46 11.65
N ARG A 287 4.83 3.90 10.58
CA ARG A 287 4.27 3.90 9.22
C ARG A 287 4.71 2.66 8.45
N TYR A 288 3.92 2.31 7.44
CA TYR A 288 4.30 1.25 6.51
C TYR A 288 5.35 1.76 5.51
N THR A 289 6.56 1.23 5.63
CA THR A 289 7.72 1.56 4.78
C THR A 289 7.81 0.63 3.57
N THR A 290 8.20 1.18 2.43
CA THR A 290 8.31 0.53 1.12
C THR A 290 9.67 0.84 0.47
N ILE A 291 9.96 0.25 -0.69
CA ILE A 291 11.18 0.57 -1.45
C ILE A 291 11.31 2.06 -1.82
N ALA A 292 10.19 2.79 -1.97
CA ALA A 292 10.18 4.21 -2.31
C ALA A 292 10.73 5.10 -1.19
N ASP A 293 10.77 4.57 0.04
CA ASP A 293 11.33 5.23 1.22
C ASP A 293 12.85 5.19 1.28
N PHE A 294 13.48 4.56 0.28
CA PHE A 294 14.92 4.48 0.15
C PHE A 294 15.41 5.29 -1.04
N ALA A 295 16.64 5.77 -0.95
CA ALA A 295 17.40 6.36 -2.03
C ALA A 295 18.76 5.69 -2.13
N LEU A 296 19.33 5.66 -3.32
CA LEU A 296 20.72 5.24 -3.54
C LEU A 296 21.57 6.50 -3.71
N LEU A 297 22.46 6.79 -2.77
CA LEU A 297 23.22 8.04 -2.74
C LEU A 297 24.73 7.77 -2.79
N CYS A 298 25.51 8.67 -3.38
CA CYS A 298 26.96 8.64 -3.20
C CYS A 298 27.32 9.08 -1.75
N PRO A 299 28.51 8.75 -1.22
CA PRO A 299 28.89 9.05 0.17
C PRO A 299 28.77 10.55 0.51
N THR A 300 28.97 11.42 -0.47
CA THR A 300 28.85 12.87 -0.30
C THR A 300 27.38 13.30 -0.16
N CYS A 301 26.52 12.93 -1.12
CA CYS A 301 25.09 13.25 -1.08
C CYS A 301 24.42 12.63 0.15
N HIS A 302 24.81 11.42 0.53
CA HIS A 302 24.30 10.75 1.72
C HIS A 302 24.59 11.56 2.99
N ARG A 303 25.83 12.06 3.15
CA ARG A 303 26.20 12.93 4.28
C ARG A 303 25.41 14.24 4.27
N VAL A 304 25.22 14.85 3.11
CA VAL A 304 24.43 16.08 2.96
C VAL A 304 22.99 15.85 3.42
N GLU A 305 22.38 14.73 3.06
CA GLU A 305 20.98 14.44 3.42
C GLU A 305 20.80 14.27 4.93
N HIS A 306 21.72 13.57 5.60
CA HIS A 306 21.71 13.52 7.07
C HIS A 306 21.83 14.89 7.73
N VAL A 307 22.61 15.81 7.14
CA VAL A 307 22.69 17.18 7.65
C VAL A 307 21.35 17.89 7.46
N ARG A 308 20.71 17.78 6.29
CA ARG A 308 19.38 18.35 6.01
C ARG A 308 18.34 17.84 7.01
N LEU A 309 18.27 16.53 7.25
CA LEU A 309 17.36 15.92 8.22
C LEU A 309 17.59 16.42 9.65
N ARG A 310 18.85 16.56 10.08
CA ARG A 310 19.19 17.13 11.40
C ARG A 310 18.73 18.59 11.53
N MET A 311 18.88 19.38 10.47
CA MET A 311 18.41 20.78 10.47
C MET A 311 16.89 20.86 10.52
N ALA A 312 16.19 20.04 9.73
CA ALA A 312 14.73 19.99 9.74
C ALA A 312 14.18 19.63 11.13
N LYS A 313 14.78 18.64 11.82
CA LYS A 313 14.41 18.26 13.19
C LYS A 313 14.55 19.42 14.19
N ARG A 314 15.63 20.21 14.07
CA ARG A 314 15.85 21.39 14.93
C ARG A 314 14.76 22.44 14.72
N VAL A 315 14.45 22.77 13.47
CA VAL A 315 13.40 23.75 13.15
C VAL A 315 12.03 23.29 13.67
N ALA A 316 11.67 22.01 13.52
CA ALA A 316 10.40 21.48 14.01
C ALA A 316 10.28 21.41 15.55
N SER A 317 11.39 21.51 16.27
CA SER A 317 11.42 21.49 17.74
C SER A 317 11.49 22.90 18.37
N THR A 318 11.43 23.95 17.53
CA THR A 318 11.48 25.37 17.94
C THR A 318 10.12 26.00 17.74
#